data_AF-A0A951NXH8-F1
#
_entry.id   AF-A0A951NXH8-F1
#
_cell.length_a   1.000
_cell.length_b   1.000
_cell.length_c   1.000
_cell.angle_alpha   90.00
_cell.angle_beta   90.00
_cell.angle_gamma   90.00
#
_symmetry.space_group_name_H-M   'P 1'
#
loop_
_entity.id
_entity.type
_entity.pdbx_description
1 polymer ?
#
loop_
_entity_poly.entity_id
_entity_poly.type
_entity_poly.pdbx_seq_one_letter_code
_entity_poly.pdbx_strand_id
1 'polypeptide(L)'
;MTDTTIAASSLTSGGGSAPPTYAGPLEVLVNKPVVLKGSYDANRIKRITVMAEDKVNLGVTLNSGTWQVSMPRGFSTPGSRWLRLKGFDAGSKLIENRVFYITVSRDPLTVGQELTAKLLRDTFFKVSTDDSARLNNQQKVLVKAGQTFPVNRYGFIDGHLKLELGTAVAPVGNFGYLYEDHVQLSKGAQILRFSLDDVPDIPLAAQLLITQTSFLKTSPADSSTLAANQRTNVLEGQVFQITGYACTRGHFRVTLKDPIPGFGNRGFIFWQYAQIKRNNREIPYDSSALTVTALRDTIVKKRPVDSSQLQPDERSTFSANQFYGVSSYMIQGGHIKVSLNEELPNFGNTGYVFPDFVQMSRGNRAFNPIPGTVELNVPYFSQRDNPRFYWSTCNVTAIAMCMYYLGTRARSGVQLEDELLQWCFNKDGEGSQINHNTLTSLINAYEYEGLFDTKWTFRDVREELINNRPVVLCGMFTSYGHIVTAIGYTPDGFIVNDPWGDALTGYSNTEGRKLLYPYGYIDRVCGPDGEVWAHFIRRKS
;
A
#
# COMPACT_ATOMS: atom_id res chain seq x y z
N MET A 1 -0.93 9.20 55.19
CA MET A 1 -0.02 10.30 55.55
C MET A 1 -0.22 11.40 54.51
N THR A 2 -0.92 12.47 54.92
CA THR A 2 -0.90 13.87 54.42
C THR A 2 -0.43 14.05 52.97
N ASP A 3 -1.28 14.21 51.95
CA ASP A 3 -2.34 15.21 51.70
C ASP A 3 -1.90 16.66 51.94
N THR A 4 -1.61 17.36 50.84
CA THR A 4 -1.39 18.82 50.80
C THR A 4 -2.31 19.40 49.74
N THR A 5 -3.52 19.69 50.18
CA THR A 5 -4.51 20.57 49.55
C THR A 5 -3.88 21.93 49.20
N ILE A 6 -3.80 22.26 47.91
CA ILE A 6 -3.63 23.65 47.46
C ILE A 6 -5.02 24.28 47.45
N ALA A 7 -5.20 25.25 48.34
CA ALA A 7 -6.44 25.98 48.55
C ALA A 7 -6.94 26.65 47.26
N ALA A 8 -8.17 26.34 46.88
CA ALA A 8 -8.97 27.18 46.02
C ALA A 8 -9.34 28.45 46.80
N SER A 9 -8.71 29.58 46.49
CA SER A 9 -9.22 30.88 46.92
C SER A 9 -10.36 31.28 45.99
N SER A 10 -11.57 31.23 46.55
CA SER A 10 -12.75 31.86 45.99
C SER A 10 -12.53 33.37 45.86
N LEU A 11 -12.43 33.88 44.64
CA LEU A 11 -12.65 35.29 44.36
C LEU A 11 -14.11 35.47 43.97
N THR A 12 -14.86 36.00 44.94
CA THR A 12 -16.24 36.45 44.80
C THR A 12 -16.41 37.52 43.73
N SER A 13 -17.57 37.47 43.09
CA SER A 13 -18.12 38.36 42.06
C SER A 13 -18.02 39.86 42.35
N GLY A 14 -17.59 40.62 41.34
CA GLY A 14 -17.82 42.06 41.21
C GLY A 14 -17.58 42.52 39.77
N GLY A 15 -18.59 43.17 39.16
CA GLY A 15 -18.51 44.05 37.97
C GLY A 15 -17.73 43.55 36.74
N GLY A 16 -18.43 43.15 35.68
CA GLY A 16 -17.86 42.51 34.48
C GLY A 16 -16.70 43.24 33.79
N SER A 17 -15.75 42.46 33.27
CA SER A 17 -14.62 42.95 32.46
C SER A 17 -14.00 41.80 31.64
N ALA A 18 -13.92 41.98 30.31
CA ALA A 18 -13.57 40.92 29.36
C ALA A 18 -12.04 40.64 29.32
N PRO A 19 -11.59 39.38 29.37
CA PRO A 19 -10.18 39.03 29.22
C PRO A 19 -9.68 39.37 27.81
N PRO A 20 -8.37 39.56 27.60
CA PRO A 20 -7.83 39.82 26.28
C PRO A 20 -8.14 38.66 25.33
N THR A 21 -8.56 39.01 24.11
CA THR A 21 -9.04 38.09 23.07
C THR A 21 -8.03 38.00 21.92
N TYR A 22 -8.19 36.99 21.08
CA TYR A 22 -7.49 36.87 19.79
C TYR A 22 -8.54 36.78 18.68
N ALA A 23 -8.38 37.60 17.64
CA ALA A 23 -9.25 37.69 16.47
C ALA A 23 -8.43 37.73 15.16
N GLY A 24 -7.22 37.18 15.20
CA GLY A 24 -6.35 37.03 14.04
C GLY A 24 -6.55 35.69 13.30
N PRO A 25 -5.80 35.45 12.23
CA PRO A 25 -5.92 34.23 11.43
C PRO A 25 -5.49 32.98 12.21
N LEU A 26 -6.34 31.96 12.24
CA LEU A 26 -6.02 30.66 12.85
C LEU A 26 -5.13 29.78 11.97
N GLU A 27 -5.03 30.10 10.68
CA GLU A 27 -4.11 29.49 9.73
C GLU A 27 -3.47 30.54 8.81
N VAL A 28 -2.16 30.45 8.59
CA VAL A 28 -1.39 31.40 7.77
C VAL A 28 -0.38 30.69 6.90
N LEU A 29 0.04 31.33 5.81
CA LEU A 29 1.09 30.80 4.95
C LEU A 29 2.49 31.05 5.51
N VAL A 30 3.37 30.07 5.34
CA VAL A 30 4.81 30.22 5.55
C VAL A 30 5.34 31.40 4.71
N ASN A 31 6.20 32.23 5.31
CA ASN A 31 6.87 33.37 4.68
C ASN A 31 5.91 34.39 4.06
N LYS A 32 4.66 34.48 4.53
CA LYS A 32 3.71 35.51 4.12
C LYS A 32 3.45 36.51 5.26
N PRO A 33 3.31 37.81 4.96
CA PRO A 33 2.95 38.80 5.96
C PRO A 33 1.70 38.39 6.74
N VAL A 34 1.74 38.53 8.07
CA VAL A 34 0.60 38.25 8.94
C VAL A 34 0.44 39.37 9.96
N VAL A 35 -0.82 39.69 10.25
CA VAL A 35 -1.21 40.58 11.33
C VAL A 35 -2.00 39.76 12.36
N LEU A 36 -1.45 39.67 13.57
CA LEU A 36 -2.15 39.12 14.72
C LEU A 36 -2.84 40.28 15.44
N LYS A 37 -4.08 40.09 15.87
CA LYS A 37 -4.82 41.16 16.56
C LYS A 37 -5.86 40.60 17.51
N GLY A 38 -6.34 41.45 18.43
CA GLY A 38 -7.44 41.14 19.32
C GLY A 38 -7.85 42.34 20.16
N SER A 39 -8.75 42.12 21.11
CA SER A 39 -9.25 43.16 22.04
C SER A 39 -8.79 42.91 23.47
N TYR A 40 -8.86 43.93 24.33
CA TYR A 40 -8.60 43.84 25.76
C TYR A 40 -9.33 44.96 26.53
N ASP A 41 -9.54 44.77 27.82
CA ASP A 41 -10.05 45.81 28.71
C ASP A 41 -8.94 46.82 29.07
N ALA A 42 -8.98 48.00 28.44
CA ALA A 42 -8.00 49.07 28.63
C ALA A 42 -8.06 49.77 29.99
N ASN A 43 -9.13 49.60 30.76
CA ASN A 43 -9.21 50.12 32.12
C ASN A 43 -8.37 49.28 33.08
N ARG A 44 -8.33 47.96 32.85
CA ARG A 44 -7.66 46.99 33.71
C ARG A 44 -6.24 46.65 33.26
N ILE A 45 -6.04 46.44 31.96
CA ILE A 45 -4.77 46.01 31.37
C ILE A 45 -4.08 47.22 30.75
N LYS A 46 -2.90 47.58 31.28
CA LYS A 46 -2.10 48.70 30.79
C LYS A 46 -0.94 48.26 29.91
N ARG A 47 -0.58 46.98 29.94
CA ARG A 47 0.47 46.41 29.08
C ARG A 47 0.11 45.01 28.63
N ILE A 48 0.37 44.70 27.36
CA ILE A 48 0.24 43.35 26.79
C ILE A 48 1.59 42.93 26.23
N THR A 49 1.92 41.65 26.41
CA THR A 49 3.03 41.00 25.70
C THR A 49 2.53 39.78 24.97
N VAL A 50 3.04 39.54 23.76
CA VAL A 50 2.77 38.31 23.01
C VAL A 50 4.11 37.62 22.74
N MET A 51 4.24 36.36 23.16
CA MET A 51 5.43 35.54 22.91
C MET A 51 5.07 34.34 22.05
N ALA A 52 5.85 34.08 21.00
CA ALA A 52 5.77 32.84 20.26
C ALA A 52 6.53 31.74 20.98
N GLU A 53 5.81 30.66 21.31
CA GLU A 53 6.33 29.44 21.91
C GLU A 53 7.19 29.65 23.17
N ASP A 54 6.88 30.69 23.95
CA ASP A 54 7.65 31.20 25.10
C ASP A 54 9.14 31.48 24.82
N LYS A 55 9.52 31.58 23.54
CA LYS A 55 10.91 31.77 23.09
C LYS A 55 11.14 33.12 22.44
N VAL A 56 10.19 33.61 21.64
CA VAL A 56 10.37 34.82 20.83
C VAL A 56 9.35 35.86 21.23
N ASN A 57 9.81 37.00 21.76
CA ASN A 57 8.92 38.11 22.06
C ASN A 57 8.51 38.84 20.78
N LEU A 58 7.21 39.07 20.59
CA LEU A 58 6.68 39.76 19.43
C LEU A 58 6.31 41.20 19.79
N GLY A 59 6.66 42.15 18.92
CA GLY A 59 6.34 43.57 19.14
C GLY A 59 4.83 43.82 19.10
N VAL A 60 4.28 44.31 20.20
CA VAL A 60 2.84 44.59 20.36
C VAL A 60 2.59 46.10 20.24
N THR A 61 1.61 46.49 19.42
CA THR A 61 1.05 47.85 19.36
C THR A 61 -0.32 47.84 20.03
N LEU A 62 -0.58 48.83 20.89
CA LEU A 62 -1.86 49.00 21.59
C LEU A 62 -2.60 50.23 21.08
N ASN A 63 -3.91 50.09 20.83
CA ASN A 63 -4.80 51.18 20.44
C ASN A 63 -6.15 51.03 21.14
N SER A 64 -6.47 51.91 22.09
CA SER A 64 -7.77 52.04 22.77
C SER A 64 -8.62 50.75 22.86
N GLY A 65 -8.13 49.76 23.61
CA GLY A 65 -8.83 48.47 23.82
C GLY A 65 -8.56 47.39 22.76
N THR A 66 -7.63 47.62 21.82
CA THR A 66 -7.17 46.63 20.83
C THR A 66 -5.66 46.48 20.82
N TRP A 67 -5.17 45.27 20.55
CA TRP A 67 -3.76 44.97 20.42
C TRP A 67 -3.47 44.38 19.04
N GLN A 68 -2.27 44.62 18.54
CA GLN A 68 -1.82 44.13 17.25
C GLN A 68 -0.34 43.74 17.27
N VAL A 69 0.03 42.70 16.53
CA VAL A 69 1.41 42.34 16.17
C VAL A 69 1.48 42.26 14.65
N SER A 70 2.35 43.06 14.04
CA SER A 70 2.64 42.98 12.60
C SER A 70 3.90 42.14 12.37
N MET A 71 3.77 41.07 11.57
CA MET A 71 4.89 40.21 11.20
C MET A 71 5.02 40.23 9.66
N PRO A 72 5.78 41.19 9.09
CA PRO A 72 5.86 41.39 7.64
C PRO A 72 6.52 40.22 6.90
N ARG A 73 7.35 39.43 7.59
CA ARG A 73 7.93 38.18 7.06
C ARG A 73 7.14 36.93 7.45
N GLY A 74 6.13 37.08 8.31
CA GLY A 74 5.35 35.99 8.87
C GLY A 74 6.16 34.93 9.60
N PHE A 75 5.59 33.72 9.62
CA PHE A 75 6.23 32.54 10.20
C PHE A 75 7.12 31.87 9.17
N SER A 76 8.36 31.57 9.55
CA SER A 76 9.34 30.95 8.66
C SER A 76 9.24 29.41 8.60
N THR A 77 8.48 28.81 9.52
CA THR A 77 8.39 27.36 9.67
C THR A 77 6.93 26.91 9.78
N PRO A 78 6.51 25.87 9.03
CA PRO A 78 5.14 25.35 9.08
C PRO A 78 4.84 24.53 10.35
N GLY A 79 3.57 24.30 10.64
CA GLY A 79 3.08 23.50 11.75
C GLY A 79 2.21 24.29 12.73
N SER A 80 1.65 23.58 13.72
CA SER A 80 0.99 24.21 14.86
C SER A 80 2.02 25.04 15.63
N ARG A 81 1.69 26.29 15.87
CA ARG A 81 2.44 27.22 16.72
C ARG A 81 1.50 27.71 17.79
N TRP A 82 2.05 28.08 18.93
CA TRP A 82 1.27 28.70 20.00
C TRP A 82 1.91 30.01 20.43
N LEU A 83 1.04 30.92 20.82
CA LEU A 83 1.36 32.29 21.16
C LEU A 83 0.81 32.55 22.55
N ARG A 84 1.67 32.96 23.48
CA ARG A 84 1.28 33.32 24.83
C ARG A 84 1.03 34.81 24.92
N LEU A 85 -0.20 35.18 25.26
CA LEU A 85 -0.60 36.54 25.55
C LEU A 85 -0.65 36.75 27.07
N LYS A 86 0.10 37.73 27.57
CA LYS A 86 0.05 38.15 28.97
C LYS A 86 -0.44 39.59 29.07
N GLY A 87 -1.34 39.84 30.01
CA GLY A 87 -1.83 41.18 30.35
C GLY A 87 -1.36 41.59 31.74
N PHE A 88 -0.93 42.84 31.87
CA PHE A 88 -0.43 43.42 33.11
C PHE A 88 -1.21 44.69 33.48
N ASP A 89 -1.41 44.91 34.77
CA ASP A 89 -2.02 46.13 35.30
C ASP A 89 -1.02 47.31 35.34
N ALA A 90 -1.46 48.46 35.88
CA ALA A 90 -0.63 49.66 36.02
C ALA A 90 0.59 49.45 36.94
N GLY A 91 0.51 48.52 37.89
CA GLY A 91 1.61 48.13 38.78
C GLY A 91 2.54 47.08 38.18
N SER A 92 2.40 46.76 36.90
CA SER A 92 3.13 45.68 36.22
C SER A 92 2.90 44.28 36.79
N LYS A 93 1.83 44.07 37.57
CA LYS A 93 1.43 42.75 38.05
C LYS A 93 0.78 41.99 36.90
N LEU A 94 1.15 40.72 36.74
CA LEU A 94 0.50 39.82 35.79
C LEU A 94 -0.93 39.55 36.25
N ILE A 95 -1.91 39.91 35.42
CA ILE A 95 -3.34 39.72 35.71
C ILE A 95 -4.04 38.81 34.69
N GLU A 96 -3.39 38.53 33.55
CA GLU A 96 -3.93 37.66 32.49
C GLU A 96 -2.81 36.85 31.84
N ASN A 97 -3.07 35.58 31.52
CA ASN A 97 -2.13 34.68 30.84
C ASN A 97 -2.90 33.65 30.01
N ARG A 98 -2.85 33.78 28.67
CA ARG A 98 -3.58 32.94 27.73
C ARG A 98 -2.66 32.41 26.64
N VAL A 99 -3.00 31.24 26.10
CA VAL A 99 -2.33 30.66 24.94
C VAL A 99 -3.34 30.50 23.81
N PHE A 100 -2.97 30.94 22.61
CA PHE A 100 -3.73 30.69 21.39
C PHE A 100 -2.82 30.02 20.37
N TYR A 101 -3.43 29.27 19.45
CA TYR A 101 -2.69 28.45 18.50
C TYR A 101 -2.97 28.93 17.09
N ILE A 102 -1.96 28.80 16.25
CA ILE A 102 -2.02 29.16 14.83
C ILE A 102 -1.36 28.05 14.03
N THR A 103 -2.01 27.62 12.96
CA THR A 103 -1.43 26.68 12.00
C THR A 103 -0.67 27.46 10.96
N VAL A 104 0.62 27.18 10.79
CA VAL A 104 1.40 27.74 9.69
C VAL A 104 1.43 26.70 8.57
N SER A 105 0.69 26.94 7.50
CA SER A 105 0.59 26.03 6.35
C SER A 105 1.53 26.45 5.22
N ARG A 106 1.93 25.48 4.39
CA ARG A 106 2.65 25.73 3.13
C ARG A 106 1.73 25.75 1.93
N ASP A 107 0.53 25.23 2.11
CA ASP A 107 -0.41 25.01 1.03
C ASP A 107 -1.38 26.19 0.94
N PRO A 108 -1.24 27.07 -0.07
CA PRO A 108 -2.13 28.21 -0.24
C PRO A 108 -3.58 27.80 -0.51
N LEU A 109 -3.84 26.57 -0.96
CA LEU A 109 -5.19 26.09 -1.25
C LEU A 109 -5.98 25.84 0.03
N THR A 110 -5.32 25.44 1.12
CA THR A 110 -5.98 25.18 2.41
C THR A 110 -5.93 26.37 3.35
N VAL A 111 -5.08 27.36 3.09
CA VAL A 111 -4.94 28.54 3.97
C VAL A 111 -6.20 29.39 3.93
N GLY A 112 -6.72 29.67 5.13
CA GLY A 112 -7.93 30.46 5.30
C GLY A 112 -9.22 29.67 5.05
N GLN A 113 -9.13 28.38 4.69
CA GLN A 113 -10.30 27.51 4.69
C GLN A 113 -10.73 27.25 6.13
N GLU A 114 -11.97 27.62 6.44
CA GLU A 114 -12.54 27.39 7.76
C GLU A 114 -12.80 25.90 7.98
N LEU A 115 -12.52 25.44 9.21
CA LEU A 115 -13.08 24.20 9.70
C LEU A 115 -14.53 24.48 10.12
N THR A 116 -15.46 23.68 9.61
CA THR A 116 -16.89 23.83 9.91
C THR A 116 -17.50 22.50 10.28
N ALA A 117 -18.38 22.52 11.28
CA ALA A 117 -19.17 21.38 11.72
C ALA A 117 -20.64 21.64 11.37
N LYS A 118 -21.14 20.94 10.35
CA LYS A 118 -22.55 21.02 9.93
C LYS A 118 -23.34 19.87 10.54
N LEU A 119 -24.41 20.18 11.27
CA LEU A 119 -25.28 19.17 11.85
C LEU A 119 -26.17 18.53 10.79
N LEU A 120 -26.11 17.22 10.71
CA LEU A 120 -26.93 16.39 9.82
C LEU A 120 -28.24 15.96 10.50
N ARG A 121 -28.22 15.87 11.84
CA ARG A 121 -29.37 15.47 12.66
C ARG A 121 -29.42 16.32 13.94
N ASP A 122 -30.62 16.43 14.52
CA ASP A 122 -30.78 16.95 15.87
C ASP A 122 -29.95 16.09 16.84
N THR A 123 -29.12 16.73 17.65
CA THR A 123 -28.20 16.01 18.55
C THR A 123 -27.84 16.88 19.76
N PHE A 124 -27.19 16.29 20.76
CA PHE A 124 -26.67 17.04 21.90
C PHE A 124 -25.20 17.38 21.71
N PHE A 125 -24.86 18.67 21.85
CA PHE A 125 -23.50 19.10 22.14
C PHE A 125 -23.27 18.94 23.65
N LYS A 126 -22.21 18.22 24.03
CA LYS A 126 -22.01 17.72 25.40
C LYS A 126 -20.64 18.11 25.96
N VAL A 127 -20.51 18.16 27.28
CA VAL A 127 -19.19 18.35 27.96
C VAL A 127 -18.33 17.08 27.99
N SER A 128 -18.91 15.91 27.72
CA SER A 128 -18.22 14.60 27.69
C SER A 128 -18.82 13.66 26.63
N THR A 129 -18.21 12.49 26.44
CA THR A 129 -18.71 11.43 25.54
C THR A 129 -19.82 10.58 26.17
N ASP A 130 -20.16 10.79 27.44
CA ASP A 130 -21.20 10.03 28.16
C ASP A 130 -22.56 10.09 27.45
N ASP A 131 -23.39 9.08 27.69
CA ASP A 131 -24.79 9.06 27.24
C ASP A 131 -25.53 10.33 27.71
N SER A 132 -26.24 10.97 26.79
CA SER A 132 -26.98 12.20 27.05
C SER A 132 -27.97 12.08 28.22
N ALA A 133 -28.52 10.89 28.48
CA ALA A 133 -29.42 10.63 29.60
C ALA A 133 -28.75 10.80 30.98
N ARG A 134 -27.42 10.67 31.05
CA ARG A 134 -26.63 10.81 32.29
C ARG A 134 -26.17 12.24 32.55
N LEU A 135 -26.32 13.12 31.58
CA LEU A 135 -25.89 14.52 31.66
C LEU A 135 -27.06 15.43 32.03
N ASN A 136 -26.81 16.36 32.96
CA ASN A 136 -27.79 17.37 33.35
C ASN A 136 -27.85 18.53 32.34
N ASN A 137 -28.79 19.45 32.52
CA ASN A 137 -29.04 20.55 31.58
C ASN A 137 -27.90 21.60 31.48
N GLN A 138 -26.92 21.60 32.40
CA GLN A 138 -25.71 22.43 32.28
C GLN A 138 -24.60 21.74 31.47
N GLN A 139 -24.70 20.43 31.30
CA GLN A 139 -23.68 19.58 30.68
C GLN A 139 -23.99 19.23 29.22
N LYS A 140 -25.19 19.56 28.73
CA LYS A 140 -25.62 19.32 27.35
C LYS A 140 -26.52 20.44 26.84
N VAL A 141 -26.51 20.61 25.53
CA VAL A 141 -27.45 21.49 24.81
C VAL A 141 -27.89 20.82 23.53
N LEU A 142 -29.20 20.87 23.26
CA LEU A 142 -29.76 20.38 22.00
C LEU A 142 -29.39 21.36 20.89
N VAL A 143 -28.72 20.85 19.86
CA VAL A 143 -28.36 21.57 18.64
C VAL A 143 -29.09 20.92 17.46
N LYS A 144 -29.54 21.74 16.52
CA LYS A 144 -30.53 21.36 15.50
C LYS A 144 -29.89 21.03 14.17
N ALA A 145 -30.48 20.07 13.46
CA ALA A 145 -30.08 19.73 12.10
C ALA A 145 -30.04 20.99 11.20
N GLY A 146 -29.05 21.07 10.32
CA GLY A 146 -28.83 22.21 9.43
C GLY A 146 -28.01 23.35 10.02
N GLN A 147 -27.79 23.40 11.34
CA GLN A 147 -26.87 24.36 11.94
C GLN A 147 -25.42 24.07 11.53
N THR A 148 -24.64 25.14 11.30
CA THR A 148 -23.21 25.04 11.01
C THR A 148 -22.44 25.87 12.04
N PHE A 149 -21.43 25.26 12.65
CA PHE A 149 -20.57 25.92 13.62
C PHE A 149 -19.16 26.11 13.04
N PRO A 150 -18.55 27.31 13.20
CA PRO A 150 -17.12 27.45 12.97
C PRO A 150 -16.36 26.64 14.01
N VAL A 151 -15.29 25.96 13.59
CA VAL A 151 -14.46 25.10 14.44
C VAL A 151 -13.03 25.62 14.43
N ASN A 152 -12.46 25.81 15.61
CA ASN A 152 -11.06 26.19 15.78
C ASN A 152 -10.16 24.95 15.78
N ARG A 153 -10.60 23.88 16.47
CA ARG A 153 -9.89 22.60 16.58
C ARG A 153 -10.84 21.44 16.74
N TYR A 154 -10.35 20.26 16.38
CA TYR A 154 -11.06 19.02 16.61
C TYR A 154 -10.10 17.90 17.03
N GLY A 155 -10.70 16.81 17.50
CA GLY A 155 -10.12 15.48 17.55
C GLY A 155 -11.27 14.47 17.54
N PHE A 156 -10.93 13.18 17.45
CA PHE A 156 -11.91 12.11 17.47
C PHE A 156 -11.63 11.15 18.62
N ILE A 157 -12.67 10.78 19.38
CA ILE A 157 -12.57 9.86 20.51
C ILE A 157 -13.93 9.20 20.77
N ASP A 158 -13.95 7.89 20.98
CA ASP A 158 -15.15 7.12 21.34
C ASP A 158 -16.39 7.42 20.46
N GLY A 159 -16.20 7.50 19.14
CA GLY A 159 -17.29 7.79 18.19
C GLY A 159 -17.80 9.24 18.22
N HIS A 160 -17.08 10.14 18.88
CA HIS A 160 -17.44 11.55 18.99
C HIS A 160 -16.35 12.47 18.42
N LEU A 161 -16.80 13.51 17.74
CA LEU A 161 -15.95 14.68 17.47
C LEU A 161 -15.85 15.53 18.72
N LYS A 162 -14.62 15.68 19.22
CA LYS A 162 -14.23 16.61 20.26
C LYS A 162 -13.92 17.95 19.59
N LEU A 163 -14.72 18.98 19.83
CA LEU A 163 -14.63 20.25 19.12
C LEU A 163 -14.32 21.42 20.05
N GLU A 164 -13.43 22.30 19.60
CA GLU A 164 -13.33 23.68 20.08
C GLU A 164 -13.99 24.59 19.03
N LEU A 165 -15.20 25.06 19.30
CA LEU A 165 -15.98 25.92 18.43
C LEU A 165 -15.48 27.37 18.45
N GLY A 166 -15.65 28.07 17.33
CA GLY A 166 -15.39 29.50 17.20
C GLY A 166 -16.34 30.38 18.03
N THR A 167 -17.49 29.86 18.42
CA THR A 167 -18.50 30.57 19.22
C THR A 167 -19.05 29.67 20.32
N ALA A 168 -19.29 30.25 21.49
CA ALA A 168 -19.86 29.54 22.65
C ALA A 168 -21.28 29.07 22.37
N VAL A 169 -21.59 27.84 22.76
CA VAL A 169 -22.97 27.33 22.79
C VAL A 169 -23.35 27.11 24.24
N ALA A 170 -24.17 28.01 24.80
CA ALA A 170 -24.63 27.89 26.18
C ALA A 170 -25.50 26.64 26.37
N PRO A 171 -25.40 25.93 27.51
CA PRO A 171 -24.53 26.19 28.66
C PRO A 171 -23.15 25.53 28.58
N VAL A 172 -22.88 24.72 27.55
CA VAL A 172 -21.65 23.92 27.42
C VAL A 172 -20.40 24.78 27.18
N GLY A 173 -20.54 25.88 26.44
CA GLY A 173 -19.43 26.78 26.09
C GLY A 173 -18.85 26.48 24.71
N ASN A 174 -17.57 26.78 24.50
CA ASN A 174 -16.91 26.61 23.19
C ASN A 174 -16.35 25.20 23.00
N PHE A 175 -16.22 24.42 24.06
CA PHE A 175 -15.56 23.12 24.01
C PHE A 175 -16.53 22.02 24.40
N GLY A 176 -16.62 20.99 23.58
CA GLY A 176 -17.53 19.88 23.82
C GLY A 176 -17.46 18.80 22.76
N TYR A 177 -18.45 17.92 22.76
CA TYR A 177 -18.48 16.68 21.97
C TYR A 177 -19.78 16.58 21.18
N LEU A 178 -19.68 16.13 19.94
CA LEU A 178 -20.80 15.74 19.07
C LEU A 178 -20.62 14.29 18.64
N TYR A 179 -21.70 13.52 18.60
CA TYR A 179 -21.69 12.17 18.03
C TYR A 179 -21.46 12.24 16.51
N GLU A 180 -20.48 11.49 16.00
CA GLU A 180 -19.91 11.69 14.67
C GLU A 180 -20.93 11.50 13.53
N ASP A 181 -21.76 10.46 13.56
CA ASP A 181 -22.83 10.24 12.56
C ASP A 181 -23.83 11.40 12.42
N HIS A 182 -23.89 12.30 13.41
CA HIS A 182 -24.83 13.43 13.43
C HIS A 182 -24.21 14.72 12.91
N VAL A 183 -22.92 14.74 12.59
CA VAL A 183 -22.18 15.95 12.23
C VAL A 183 -21.21 15.69 11.09
N GLN A 184 -21.22 16.58 10.10
CA GLN A 184 -20.21 16.61 9.05
C GLN A 184 -19.15 17.64 9.40
N LEU A 185 -17.91 17.20 9.63
CA LEU A 185 -16.76 18.09 9.73
C LEU A 185 -16.13 18.30 8.35
N SER A 186 -15.81 19.54 8.01
CA SER A 186 -15.20 19.88 6.72
C SER A 186 -14.12 20.95 6.89
N LYS A 187 -13.05 20.86 6.08
CA LYS A 187 -12.07 21.93 5.87
C LYS A 187 -12.27 22.49 4.46
N GLY A 188 -12.86 23.67 4.36
CA GLY A 188 -13.32 24.19 3.06
C GLY A 188 -14.30 23.21 2.40
N ALA A 189 -14.01 22.80 1.17
CA ALA A 189 -14.81 21.80 0.44
C ALA A 189 -14.48 20.35 0.81
N GLN A 190 -13.36 20.09 1.49
CA GLN A 190 -12.94 18.74 1.85
C GLN A 190 -13.74 18.27 3.07
N ILE A 191 -14.52 17.20 2.90
CA ILE A 191 -15.20 16.55 4.02
C ILE A 191 -14.23 15.57 4.69
N LEU A 192 -14.13 15.65 6.02
CA LEU A 192 -13.31 14.74 6.82
C LEU A 192 -14.10 13.47 7.15
N ARG A 193 -13.37 12.37 7.40
CA ARG A 193 -13.90 11.02 7.62
C ARG A 193 -13.21 10.39 8.80
N PHE A 194 -13.93 9.73 9.72
CA PHE A 194 -13.31 9.17 10.93
C PHE A 194 -13.43 7.65 11.03
N SER A 195 -14.19 7.05 10.10
CA SER A 195 -14.21 5.61 9.85
C SER A 195 -13.82 5.31 8.40
N LEU A 196 -13.19 4.16 8.18
CA LEU A 196 -12.88 3.65 6.85
C LEU A 196 -14.15 3.31 6.05
N ASP A 197 -15.24 3.00 6.73
CA ASP A 197 -16.53 2.69 6.10
C ASP A 197 -17.10 3.91 5.36
N ASP A 198 -16.90 5.11 5.92
CA ASP A 198 -17.39 6.37 5.34
C ASP A 198 -16.52 6.92 4.20
N VAL A 199 -15.34 6.32 3.98
CA VAL A 199 -14.46 6.68 2.87
C VAL A 199 -15.10 6.22 1.56
N PRO A 200 -15.38 7.14 0.61
CA PRO A 200 -15.97 6.77 -0.67
C PRO A 200 -15.06 5.83 -1.45
N ASP A 201 -15.62 4.73 -1.93
CA ASP A 201 -14.92 3.84 -2.86
C ASP A 201 -14.93 4.44 -4.26
N ILE A 202 -13.75 4.51 -4.88
CA ILE A 202 -13.60 5.02 -6.24
C ILE A 202 -13.13 3.88 -7.11
N PRO A 203 -13.86 3.52 -8.18
CA PRO A 203 -13.47 2.44 -9.07
C PRO A 203 -12.02 2.59 -9.52
N LEU A 204 -11.24 1.51 -9.39
CA LEU A 204 -9.84 1.39 -9.79
C LEU A 204 -8.83 2.26 -9.01
N ALA A 205 -9.27 3.22 -8.19
CA ALA A 205 -8.41 4.05 -7.36
C ALA A 205 -8.42 3.58 -5.89
N ALA A 206 -7.29 3.72 -5.21
CA ALA A 206 -7.24 3.52 -3.77
C ALA A 206 -7.37 4.87 -3.05
N GLN A 207 -7.84 4.81 -1.81
CA GLN A 207 -8.03 5.96 -0.93
C GLN A 207 -7.18 5.79 0.32
N LEU A 208 -6.44 6.83 0.69
CA LEU A 208 -5.69 6.91 1.94
C LEU A 208 -6.49 7.73 2.94
N LEU A 209 -6.93 7.10 4.02
CA LEU A 209 -7.50 7.77 5.19
C LEU A 209 -6.40 8.02 6.21
N ILE A 210 -6.31 9.25 6.71
CA ILE A 210 -5.43 9.58 7.84
C ILE A 210 -6.21 9.37 9.14
N THR A 211 -5.78 8.44 9.97
CA THR A 211 -6.46 8.11 11.24
C THR A 211 -5.86 8.85 12.43
N GLN A 212 -4.71 9.49 12.26
CA GLN A 212 -4.11 10.33 13.28
C GLN A 212 -3.34 11.49 12.64
N THR A 213 -3.54 12.70 13.16
CA THR A 213 -2.81 13.90 12.71
C THR A 213 -1.31 13.67 12.77
N SER A 214 -0.62 13.80 11.64
CA SER A 214 0.79 13.43 11.49
C SER A 214 1.44 14.14 10.29
N PHE A 215 2.52 13.55 9.75
CA PHE A 215 3.24 14.05 8.60
C PHE A 215 3.28 13.01 7.48
N LEU A 216 3.02 13.45 6.24
CA LEU A 216 3.58 12.80 5.05
C LEU A 216 5.03 13.24 4.89
N LYS A 217 5.93 12.29 4.61
CA LYS A 217 7.38 12.49 4.58
C LYS A 217 7.98 12.06 3.25
N THR A 218 9.08 12.67 2.80
CA THR A 218 9.76 12.22 1.57
C THR A 218 10.58 10.94 1.76
N SER A 219 10.81 10.52 3.00
CA SER A 219 11.49 9.28 3.38
C SER A 219 10.90 8.69 4.67
N PRO A 220 11.19 7.42 5.01
CA PRO A 220 10.72 6.81 6.25
C PRO A 220 11.49 7.28 7.50
N ALA A 221 12.41 8.24 7.39
CA ALA A 221 13.17 8.78 8.52
C ALA A 221 12.25 9.45 9.57
N ASP A 222 12.79 9.65 10.78
CA ASP A 222 12.06 10.34 11.84
C ASP A 222 11.74 11.78 11.40
N SER A 223 10.48 12.20 11.59
CA SER A 223 10.01 13.53 11.20
C SER A 223 10.78 14.68 11.85
N SER A 224 11.37 14.47 13.03
CA SER A 224 12.20 15.45 13.75
C SER A 224 13.53 15.72 13.05
N THR A 225 14.02 14.77 12.25
CA THR A 225 15.27 14.86 11.48
C THR A 225 15.08 15.45 10.09
N LEU A 226 13.83 15.50 9.61
CA LEU A 226 13.49 15.97 8.27
C LEU A 226 13.32 17.50 8.21
N ALA A 227 13.94 18.10 7.19
CA ALA A 227 13.74 19.50 6.88
C ALA A 227 12.28 19.77 6.53
N ALA A 228 11.84 21.02 6.69
CA ALA A 228 10.43 21.35 6.55
C ALA A 228 9.89 21.19 5.10
N ASN A 229 10.75 21.12 4.07
CA ASN A 229 10.39 20.76 2.69
C ASN A 229 10.37 19.25 2.43
N GLN A 230 10.80 18.43 3.39
CA GLN A 230 10.78 16.97 3.31
C GLN A 230 9.57 16.37 4.03
N ARG A 231 8.67 17.21 4.56
CA ARG A 231 7.44 16.77 5.23
C ARG A 231 6.33 17.80 5.06
N THR A 232 5.09 17.32 5.11
CA THR A 232 3.89 18.16 5.14
C THR A 232 2.89 17.61 6.16
N ASN A 233 2.13 18.49 6.80
CA ASN A 233 1.12 18.09 7.78
C ASN A 233 -0.04 17.39 7.08
N VAL A 234 -0.56 16.36 7.72
CA VAL A 234 -1.84 15.74 7.38
C VAL A 234 -2.68 15.65 8.64
N LEU A 235 -3.96 15.98 8.52
CA LEU A 235 -4.89 16.01 9.65
C LEU A 235 -5.68 14.71 9.73
N GLU A 236 -6.03 14.33 10.95
CA GLU A 236 -6.95 13.25 11.23
C GLU A 236 -8.25 13.42 10.43
N GLY A 237 -8.65 12.36 9.75
CA GLY A 237 -9.81 12.28 8.88
C GLY A 237 -9.67 12.89 7.50
N GLN A 238 -8.49 13.38 7.11
CA GLN A 238 -8.23 13.68 5.70
C GLN A 238 -8.21 12.40 4.87
N VAL A 239 -8.79 12.48 3.67
CA VAL A 239 -8.77 11.43 2.66
C VAL A 239 -8.04 11.92 1.42
N PHE A 240 -7.13 11.11 0.90
CA PHE A 240 -6.40 11.36 -0.35
C PHE A 240 -6.63 10.23 -1.34
N GLN A 241 -6.91 10.57 -2.60
CA GLN A 241 -6.84 9.59 -3.69
C GLN A 241 -5.39 9.24 -3.96
N ILE A 242 -5.08 7.94 -4.05
CA ILE A 242 -3.73 7.44 -4.34
C ILE A 242 -3.75 6.57 -5.60
N THR A 243 -2.72 6.71 -6.42
CA THR A 243 -2.49 5.88 -7.63
C THR A 243 -1.60 4.68 -7.34
N GLY A 244 -0.92 4.65 -6.19
CA GLY A 244 -0.18 3.48 -5.77
C GLY A 244 0.32 3.50 -4.34
N TYR A 245 0.75 2.33 -3.87
CA TYR A 245 1.33 2.15 -2.55
C TYR A 245 2.41 1.06 -2.50
N ALA A 246 3.20 1.06 -1.42
CA ALA A 246 4.10 -0.01 -1.04
C ALA A 246 4.25 -0.05 0.48
N CYS A 247 4.36 -1.23 1.07
CA CYS A 247 4.66 -1.41 2.49
C CYS A 247 6.19 -1.50 2.65
N THR A 248 6.78 -0.63 3.46
CA THR A 248 8.23 -0.67 3.71
C THR A 248 8.57 -0.01 5.04
N ARG A 249 9.47 -0.64 5.83
CA ARG A 249 10.07 -0.03 7.03
C ARG A 249 9.05 0.62 7.99
N GLY A 250 7.91 -0.02 8.21
CA GLY A 250 6.84 0.49 9.07
C GLY A 250 6.09 1.69 8.48
N HIS A 251 6.07 1.85 7.17
CA HIS A 251 5.37 2.95 6.51
C HIS A 251 4.64 2.44 5.28
N PHE A 252 3.48 3.02 5.01
CA PHE A 252 2.99 3.05 3.63
C PHE A 252 3.78 4.12 2.89
N ARG A 253 4.46 3.73 1.82
CA ARG A 253 4.88 4.66 0.78
C ARG A 253 3.71 4.78 -0.19
N VAL A 254 3.16 5.98 -0.37
CA VAL A 254 2.02 6.25 -1.25
C VAL A 254 2.42 7.17 -2.41
N THR A 255 1.72 7.03 -3.53
CA THR A 255 1.70 8.01 -4.62
C THR A 255 0.30 8.61 -4.68
N LEU A 256 0.18 9.89 -4.33
CA LEU A 256 -1.04 10.67 -4.40
C LEU A 256 -1.39 10.92 -5.87
N LYS A 257 -2.69 10.93 -6.18
CA LYS A 257 -3.17 11.34 -7.50
C LYS A 257 -2.87 12.81 -7.77
N ASP A 258 -3.20 13.66 -6.81
CA ASP A 258 -2.96 15.10 -6.89
C ASP A 258 -1.73 15.47 -6.02
N PRO A 259 -0.73 16.16 -6.59
CA PRO A 259 0.45 16.57 -5.84
C PRO A 259 0.10 17.61 -4.78
N ILE A 260 0.71 17.49 -3.60
CA ILE A 260 0.65 18.53 -2.56
C ILE A 260 1.65 19.65 -2.93
N PRO A 261 1.22 20.91 -3.04
CA PRO A 261 2.10 22.03 -3.37
C PRO A 261 3.34 22.09 -2.47
N GLY A 262 4.53 22.13 -3.09
CA GLY A 262 5.82 22.21 -2.39
C GLY A 262 6.30 20.93 -1.69
N PHE A 263 5.52 19.85 -1.74
CA PHE A 263 5.92 18.51 -1.25
C PHE A 263 6.03 17.50 -2.40
N GLY A 264 5.12 17.57 -3.38
CA GLY A 264 4.99 16.61 -4.48
C GLY A 264 3.89 15.59 -4.22
N ASN A 265 3.89 14.51 -4.99
CA ASN A 265 2.84 13.48 -4.94
C ASN A 265 3.31 12.16 -4.31
N ARG A 266 4.56 12.03 -3.86
CA ARG A 266 5.06 10.76 -3.31
C ARG A 266 5.56 10.95 -1.89
N GLY A 267 5.06 10.13 -0.97
CA GLY A 267 5.40 10.27 0.44
C GLY A 267 5.26 8.99 1.25
N PHE A 268 5.73 9.04 2.49
CA PHE A 268 5.70 7.99 3.49
C PHE A 268 4.84 8.44 4.66
N ILE A 269 3.90 7.60 5.08
CA ILE A 269 3.09 7.77 6.29
C ILE A 269 3.25 6.55 7.19
N PHE A 270 3.34 6.77 8.49
CA PHE A 270 3.45 5.68 9.45
C PHE A 270 2.17 4.84 9.40
N TRP A 271 2.31 3.52 9.29
CA TRP A 271 1.17 2.66 8.94
C TRP A 271 0.07 2.64 10.01
N GLN A 272 0.36 2.96 11.27
CA GLN A 272 -0.66 3.03 12.33
C GLN A 272 -1.46 4.34 12.31
N TYR A 273 -1.00 5.34 11.55
CA TYR A 273 -1.65 6.66 11.44
C TYR A 273 -2.42 6.83 10.14
N ALA A 274 -2.55 5.75 9.36
CA ALA A 274 -3.33 5.77 8.14
C ALA A 274 -3.86 4.39 7.77
N GLN A 275 -4.98 4.37 7.05
CA GLN A 275 -5.57 3.18 6.46
C GLN A 275 -5.72 3.39 4.96
N ILE A 276 -5.63 2.30 4.19
CA ILE A 276 -5.84 2.34 2.74
C ILE A 276 -7.08 1.52 2.41
N LYS A 277 -8.00 2.07 1.61
CA LYS A 277 -9.19 1.39 1.08
C LYS A 277 -9.10 1.25 -0.44
N ARG A 278 -9.47 0.08 -0.96
CA ARG A 278 -9.69 -0.14 -2.39
C ARG A 278 -10.77 -1.21 -2.58
N ASN A 279 -11.72 -0.98 -3.48
CA ASN A 279 -12.82 -1.91 -3.77
C ASN A 279 -13.59 -2.31 -2.49
N ASN A 280 -13.91 -1.31 -1.66
CA ASN A 280 -14.56 -1.49 -0.36
C ASN A 280 -13.83 -2.40 0.65
N ARG A 281 -12.54 -2.65 0.46
CA ARG A 281 -11.73 -3.44 1.39
C ARG A 281 -10.53 -2.65 1.89
N GLU A 282 -10.20 -2.85 3.15
CA GLU A 282 -8.94 -2.36 3.71
C GLU A 282 -7.78 -3.11 3.07
N ILE A 283 -6.72 -2.36 2.74
CA ILE A 283 -5.42 -2.89 2.36
C ILE A 283 -4.54 -2.82 3.63
N PRO A 284 -4.31 -3.97 4.29
CA PRO A 284 -3.51 -3.99 5.50
C PRO A 284 -2.03 -3.69 5.20
N TYR A 285 -1.32 -3.20 6.21
CA TYR A 285 0.13 -3.13 6.14
C TYR A 285 0.73 -4.55 6.20
N ASP A 286 1.47 -4.92 5.16
CA ASP A 286 2.18 -6.20 5.09
C ASP A 286 3.69 -5.97 5.22
N SER A 287 4.25 -6.37 6.36
CA SER A 287 5.70 -6.28 6.63
C SER A 287 6.56 -7.17 5.72
N SER A 288 5.94 -8.13 5.04
CA SER A 288 6.54 -9.07 4.09
C SER A 288 6.16 -8.78 2.64
N ALA A 289 5.55 -7.61 2.36
CA ALA A 289 5.14 -7.24 1.01
C ALA A 289 6.32 -7.31 0.03
N LEU A 290 6.01 -7.66 -1.22
CA LEU A 290 7.00 -7.67 -2.28
C LEU A 290 7.27 -6.25 -2.77
N THR A 291 8.53 -5.96 -3.06
CA THR A 291 8.95 -4.73 -3.73
C THR A 291 9.96 -5.01 -4.81
N VAL A 292 9.96 -4.18 -5.85
CA VAL A 292 11.03 -4.10 -6.85
C VAL A 292 11.70 -2.75 -6.73
N THR A 293 13.03 -2.74 -6.65
CA THR A 293 13.86 -1.52 -6.55
C THR A 293 14.77 -1.43 -7.75
N ALA A 294 14.83 -0.29 -8.43
CA ALA A 294 15.78 -0.06 -9.51
C ALA A 294 17.18 0.21 -8.95
N LEU A 295 18.17 -0.56 -9.41
CA LEU A 295 19.58 -0.43 -9.02
C LEU A 295 20.31 0.65 -9.84
N ARG A 296 19.74 1.02 -10.99
CA ARG A 296 20.20 2.06 -11.91
C ARG A 296 18.99 2.56 -12.72
N ASP A 297 19.15 3.67 -13.43
CA ASP A 297 18.12 4.14 -14.36
C ASP A 297 17.83 3.04 -15.39
N THR A 298 16.56 2.67 -15.49
CA THR A 298 16.08 1.64 -16.40
C THR A 298 14.63 1.93 -16.81
N ILE A 299 13.99 0.99 -17.50
CA ILE A 299 12.61 1.10 -17.93
C ILE A 299 11.80 -0.13 -17.50
N VAL A 300 10.52 0.09 -17.22
CA VAL A 300 9.50 -0.96 -17.22
C VAL A 300 8.95 -1.06 -18.65
N LYS A 301 8.91 -2.26 -19.21
CA LYS A 301 8.54 -2.53 -20.60
C LYS A 301 7.18 -3.19 -20.69
N LYS A 302 6.40 -2.93 -21.75
CA LYS A 302 5.16 -3.69 -22.03
C LYS A 302 5.41 -5.10 -22.55
N ARG A 303 6.56 -5.32 -23.18
CA ARG A 303 6.97 -6.61 -23.76
C ARG A 303 8.44 -6.88 -23.44
N PRO A 304 8.86 -8.15 -23.27
CA PRO A 304 10.23 -8.51 -22.89
C PRO A 304 11.18 -8.51 -24.10
N VAL A 305 11.24 -7.40 -24.83
CA VAL A 305 12.11 -7.23 -26.01
C VAL A 305 13.18 -6.15 -25.76
N ASP A 306 14.10 -5.99 -26.70
CA ASP A 306 15.06 -4.89 -26.66
C ASP A 306 14.33 -3.54 -26.63
N SER A 307 14.82 -2.60 -25.82
CA SER A 307 14.18 -1.30 -25.65
C SER A 307 14.12 -0.45 -26.92
N SER A 308 14.98 -0.72 -27.92
CA SER A 308 14.95 -0.08 -29.23
C SER A 308 13.71 -0.45 -30.06
N GLN A 309 13.05 -1.56 -29.73
CA GLN A 309 11.84 -2.06 -30.42
C GLN A 309 10.53 -1.60 -29.77
N LEU A 310 10.61 -0.84 -28.68
CA LEU A 310 9.45 -0.38 -27.92
C LEU A 310 9.07 1.04 -28.33
N GLN A 311 7.77 1.24 -28.55
CA GLN A 311 7.21 2.58 -28.70
C GLN A 311 7.26 3.35 -27.36
N PRO A 312 7.17 4.69 -27.38
CA PRO A 312 7.22 5.50 -26.16
C PRO A 312 6.17 5.15 -25.11
N ASP A 313 4.97 4.73 -25.51
CA ASP A 313 3.88 4.28 -24.63
C ASP A 313 4.03 2.82 -24.15
N GLU A 314 4.95 2.07 -24.76
CA GLU A 314 5.31 0.71 -24.35
C GLU A 314 6.41 0.67 -23.29
N ARG A 315 6.83 1.84 -22.78
CA ARG A 315 7.87 1.96 -21.76
C ARG A 315 7.54 3.04 -20.74
N SER A 316 7.91 2.80 -19.49
CA SER A 316 7.89 3.80 -18.42
C SER A 316 9.25 3.87 -17.76
N THR A 317 9.71 5.07 -17.41
CA THR A 317 10.97 5.26 -16.68
C THR A 317 10.90 4.62 -15.30
N PHE A 318 12.01 3.98 -14.91
CA PHE A 318 12.23 3.47 -13.57
C PHE A 318 13.61 3.96 -13.08
N SER A 319 13.60 5.08 -12.38
CA SER A 319 14.84 5.76 -11.99
C SER A 319 15.58 5.04 -10.87
N ALA A 320 16.90 5.17 -10.84
CA ALA A 320 17.75 4.58 -9.81
C ALA A 320 17.25 4.89 -8.39
N ASN A 321 17.29 3.88 -7.51
CA ASN A 321 16.82 3.92 -6.12
C ASN A 321 15.31 4.11 -5.93
N GLN A 322 14.54 4.26 -7.02
CA GLN A 322 13.09 4.18 -6.94
C GLN A 322 12.68 2.74 -6.67
N PHE A 323 11.59 2.56 -5.94
CA PHE A 323 10.99 1.24 -5.73
C PHE A 323 9.48 1.28 -5.86
N TYR A 324 8.89 0.14 -6.17
CA TYR A 324 7.44 -0.05 -6.26
C TYR A 324 7.01 -1.27 -5.44
N GLY A 325 5.80 -1.22 -4.91
CA GLY A 325 5.15 -2.40 -4.34
C GLY A 325 4.72 -3.33 -5.46
N VAL A 326 4.87 -4.63 -5.26
CA VAL A 326 4.55 -5.68 -6.25
C VAL A 326 3.45 -6.57 -5.68
N SER A 327 2.35 -6.75 -6.40
CA SER A 327 1.29 -7.70 -6.03
C SER A 327 1.66 -9.13 -6.43
N SER A 328 2.25 -9.29 -7.61
CA SER A 328 2.69 -10.58 -8.15
C SER A 328 3.84 -10.40 -9.13
N TYR A 329 4.62 -11.45 -9.32
CA TYR A 329 5.64 -11.51 -10.37
C TYR A 329 5.75 -12.91 -10.96
N MET A 330 6.33 -13.00 -12.15
CA MET A 330 6.76 -14.24 -12.78
C MET A 330 7.98 -13.98 -13.68
N ILE A 331 8.72 -15.03 -14.02
CA ILE A 331 9.80 -14.93 -15.01
C ILE A 331 9.25 -15.26 -16.39
N GLN A 332 9.53 -14.41 -17.37
CA GLN A 332 9.08 -14.59 -18.74
C GLN A 332 10.00 -13.84 -19.71
N GLY A 333 10.49 -14.53 -20.74
CA GLY A 333 11.29 -13.94 -21.82
C GLY A 333 12.59 -13.30 -21.33
N GLY A 334 13.26 -13.91 -20.35
CA GLY A 334 14.47 -13.40 -19.71
C GLY A 334 14.25 -12.17 -18.82
N HIS A 335 13.00 -11.83 -18.51
CA HIS A 335 12.64 -10.67 -17.70
C HIS A 335 11.81 -11.08 -16.49
N ILE A 336 11.77 -10.21 -15.48
CA ILE A 336 10.80 -10.31 -14.39
C ILE A 336 9.57 -9.54 -14.83
N LYS A 337 8.46 -10.24 -15.07
CA LYS A 337 7.15 -9.64 -15.26
C LYS A 337 6.58 -9.32 -13.90
N VAL A 338 6.30 -8.05 -13.61
CA VAL A 338 5.75 -7.57 -12.34
C VAL A 338 4.38 -6.96 -12.56
N SER A 339 3.47 -7.22 -11.63
CA SER A 339 2.25 -6.44 -11.43
C SER A 339 2.46 -5.55 -10.21
N LEU A 340 2.42 -4.25 -10.41
CA LEU A 340 2.68 -3.25 -9.40
C LEU A 340 1.40 -2.91 -8.63
N ASN A 341 1.58 -2.51 -7.38
CA ASN A 341 0.54 -1.87 -6.57
C ASN A 341 0.34 -0.39 -6.95
N GLU A 342 0.76 0.01 -8.15
CA GLU A 342 0.78 1.39 -8.63
C GLU A 342 0.50 1.45 -10.13
N GLU A 343 -0.40 2.35 -10.51
CA GLU A 343 -0.65 2.67 -11.91
C GLU A 343 0.39 3.67 -12.41
N LEU A 344 1.21 3.24 -13.38
CA LEU A 344 2.17 4.11 -14.04
C LEU A 344 1.45 4.94 -15.11
N PRO A 345 1.62 6.28 -15.16
CA PRO A 345 0.93 7.15 -16.12
C PRO A 345 1.12 6.66 -17.57
N ASN A 346 0.02 6.53 -18.31
CA ASN A 346 -0.04 6.06 -19.70
C ASN A 346 0.56 4.66 -19.97
N PHE A 347 0.88 3.91 -18.92
CA PHE A 347 1.48 2.60 -19.02
C PHE A 347 0.66 1.54 -18.26
N GLY A 348 -0.02 1.89 -17.17
CA GLY A 348 -0.73 0.93 -16.31
C GLY A 348 0.19 0.28 -15.27
N ASN A 349 -0.22 -0.83 -14.66
CA ASN A 349 0.49 -1.41 -13.51
C ASN A 349 1.33 -2.66 -13.80
N THR A 350 1.28 -3.23 -15.01
CA THR A 350 1.94 -4.51 -15.31
C THR A 350 2.96 -4.34 -16.42
N GLY A 351 4.17 -4.86 -16.21
CA GLY A 351 5.25 -4.79 -17.19
C GLY A 351 6.46 -5.65 -16.84
N TYR A 352 7.51 -5.56 -17.66
CA TYR A 352 8.73 -6.36 -17.58
C TYR A 352 9.91 -5.49 -17.19
N VAL A 353 10.71 -5.97 -16.23
CA VAL A 353 11.96 -5.35 -15.83
C VAL A 353 13.12 -6.32 -16.05
N PHE A 354 14.29 -5.78 -16.39
CA PHE A 354 15.47 -6.61 -16.62
C PHE A 354 16.09 -7.03 -15.27
N PRO A 355 16.35 -8.32 -15.03
CA PRO A 355 16.74 -8.81 -13.70
C PRO A 355 17.97 -8.12 -13.12
N ASP A 356 19.01 -7.90 -13.94
CA ASP A 356 20.29 -7.30 -13.47
C ASP A 356 20.17 -5.82 -13.10
N PHE A 357 19.07 -5.16 -13.48
CA PHE A 357 18.86 -3.73 -13.23
C PHE A 357 17.96 -3.47 -12.03
N VAL A 358 17.42 -4.53 -11.42
CA VAL A 358 16.50 -4.40 -10.29
C VAL A 358 16.85 -5.37 -9.16
N GLN A 359 16.36 -5.07 -7.97
CA GLN A 359 16.40 -5.96 -6.83
C GLN A 359 14.97 -6.25 -6.37
N MET A 360 14.61 -7.53 -6.33
CA MET A 360 13.38 -7.99 -5.68
C MET A 360 13.61 -8.14 -4.18
N SER A 361 12.63 -7.73 -3.38
CA SER A 361 12.69 -7.89 -1.93
C SER A 361 11.34 -8.34 -1.38
N ARG A 362 11.38 -9.12 -0.31
CA ARG A 362 10.23 -9.51 0.51
C ARG A 362 10.39 -8.87 1.88
N GLY A 363 9.60 -7.85 2.19
CA GLY A 363 9.87 -6.96 3.31
C GLY A 363 11.26 -6.33 3.17
N ASN A 364 12.12 -6.53 4.17
CA ASN A 364 13.49 -6.00 4.16
C ASN A 364 14.54 -6.97 3.61
N ARG A 365 14.15 -8.15 3.08
CA ARG A 365 15.08 -9.18 2.60
C ARG A 365 15.10 -9.22 1.08
N ALA A 366 16.27 -8.95 0.49
CA ALA A 366 16.51 -9.16 -0.92
C ALA A 366 16.45 -10.66 -1.27
N PHE A 367 15.97 -10.98 -2.47
CA PHE A 367 16.05 -12.35 -2.99
C PHE A 367 16.28 -12.33 -4.50
N ASN A 368 16.88 -13.39 -5.03
CA ASN A 368 17.03 -13.59 -6.46
C ASN A 368 15.75 -14.25 -7.02
N PRO A 369 14.98 -13.59 -7.90
CA PRO A 369 13.78 -14.17 -8.49
C PRO A 369 14.09 -15.22 -9.58
N ILE A 370 15.35 -15.39 -9.97
CA ILE A 370 15.85 -16.38 -10.94
C ILE A 370 16.95 -17.20 -10.26
N PRO A 371 16.61 -18.11 -9.33
CA PRO A 371 17.60 -18.89 -8.59
C PRO A 371 18.41 -19.79 -9.52
N GLY A 372 19.68 -20.06 -9.19
CA GLY A 372 20.54 -20.97 -9.95
C GLY A 372 20.16 -22.45 -9.80
N THR A 373 19.24 -22.77 -8.89
CA THR A 373 18.73 -24.12 -8.67
C THR A 373 17.25 -24.06 -8.30
N VAL A 374 16.47 -24.95 -8.91
CA VAL A 374 15.05 -25.17 -8.62
C VAL A 374 14.81 -26.67 -8.53
N GLU A 375 14.07 -27.11 -7.54
CA GLU A 375 13.55 -28.48 -7.48
C GLU A 375 12.10 -28.43 -6.98
N LEU A 376 11.17 -28.83 -7.83
CA LEU A 376 9.76 -28.92 -7.52
C LEU A 376 9.46 -30.26 -6.87
N ASN A 377 8.54 -30.28 -5.90
CA ASN A 377 8.10 -31.50 -5.24
C ASN A 377 7.04 -32.25 -6.07
N VAL A 378 7.38 -32.59 -7.30
CA VAL A 378 6.52 -33.33 -8.24
C VAL A 378 6.56 -34.81 -7.86
N PRO A 379 5.40 -35.49 -7.68
CA PRO A 379 5.39 -36.92 -7.39
C PRO A 379 6.00 -37.71 -8.55
N TYR A 380 6.57 -38.86 -8.22
CA TYR A 380 7.08 -39.80 -9.22
C TYR A 380 6.03 -40.87 -9.51
N PHE A 381 5.72 -41.07 -10.79
CA PHE A 381 4.92 -42.19 -11.30
C PHE A 381 5.77 -43.00 -12.27
N SER A 382 5.72 -44.33 -12.17
CA SER A 382 6.39 -45.21 -13.13
C SER A 382 5.38 -45.70 -14.15
N GLN A 383 5.72 -45.58 -15.44
CA GLN A 383 4.85 -46.14 -16.49
C GLN A 383 4.81 -47.67 -16.44
N ARG A 384 5.76 -48.31 -15.73
CA ARG A 384 5.83 -49.75 -15.52
C ARG A 384 4.73 -50.26 -14.59
N ASP A 385 4.12 -49.36 -13.81
CA ASP A 385 2.97 -49.65 -12.96
C ASP A 385 1.65 -49.66 -13.74
N ASN A 386 1.67 -49.25 -15.02
CA ASN A 386 0.48 -49.29 -15.88
C ASN A 386 0.13 -50.74 -16.26
N PRO A 387 -1.08 -51.23 -15.96
CA PRO A 387 -1.46 -52.61 -16.27
C PRO A 387 -1.62 -52.87 -17.78
N ARG A 388 -1.71 -51.82 -18.59
CA ARG A 388 -1.85 -51.89 -20.06
C ARG A 388 -0.86 -50.94 -20.71
N PHE A 389 -0.26 -51.36 -21.82
CA PHE A 389 0.64 -50.53 -22.62
C PHE A 389 1.78 -49.89 -21.81
N TYR A 390 2.30 -50.56 -20.77
CA TYR A 390 3.42 -50.05 -19.97
C TYR A 390 4.65 -49.70 -20.82
N TRP A 391 4.81 -50.32 -22.00
CA TRP A 391 5.88 -50.04 -22.97
C TRP A 391 5.65 -48.78 -23.82
N SER A 392 4.49 -48.12 -23.72
CA SER A 392 4.09 -47.00 -24.60
C SER A 392 3.24 -45.93 -23.89
N THR A 393 3.51 -45.70 -22.60
CA THR A 393 2.73 -44.79 -21.73
C THR A 393 3.57 -43.70 -21.08
N CYS A 394 4.83 -43.50 -21.50
CA CYS A 394 5.69 -42.41 -21.03
C CYS A 394 5.01 -41.03 -21.11
N ASN A 395 4.33 -40.74 -22.22
CA ASN A 395 3.58 -39.51 -22.47
C ASN A 395 2.56 -39.20 -21.36
N VAL A 396 1.58 -40.09 -21.18
CA VAL A 396 0.47 -39.89 -20.24
C VAL A 396 0.94 -39.97 -18.79
N THR A 397 1.99 -40.75 -18.51
CA THR A 397 2.61 -40.83 -17.17
C THR A 397 3.32 -39.52 -16.81
N ALA A 398 4.08 -38.94 -17.75
CA ALA A 398 4.74 -37.65 -17.56
C ALA A 398 3.73 -36.51 -17.39
N ILE A 399 2.66 -36.50 -18.20
CA ILE A 399 1.55 -35.54 -18.07
C ILE A 399 0.84 -35.71 -16.71
N ALA A 400 0.58 -36.96 -16.28
CA ALA A 400 -0.04 -37.24 -15.00
C ALA A 400 0.79 -36.69 -13.83
N MET A 401 2.12 -36.87 -13.83
CA MET A 401 3.01 -36.29 -12.81
C MET A 401 2.85 -34.76 -12.73
N CYS A 402 2.87 -34.08 -13.88
CA CYS A 402 2.68 -32.62 -13.94
C CYS A 402 1.29 -32.20 -13.43
N MET A 403 0.23 -32.83 -13.93
CA MET A 403 -1.15 -32.50 -13.53
C MET A 403 -1.40 -32.79 -12.05
N TYR A 404 -0.85 -33.88 -11.52
CA TYR A 404 -0.98 -34.23 -10.11
C TYR A 404 -0.32 -33.18 -9.21
N TYR A 405 0.89 -32.73 -9.57
CA TYR A 405 1.56 -31.62 -8.89
C TYR A 405 0.70 -30.34 -8.92
N LEU A 406 0.04 -30.06 -10.04
CA LEU A 406 -0.85 -28.92 -10.21
C LEU A 406 -2.23 -29.09 -9.54
N GLY A 407 -2.50 -30.25 -8.92
CA GLY A 407 -3.68 -30.51 -8.08
C GLY A 407 -4.70 -31.50 -8.64
N THR A 408 -4.51 -32.01 -9.86
CA THR A 408 -5.44 -32.99 -10.46
C THR A 408 -5.33 -34.34 -9.77
N ARG A 409 -6.46 -35.03 -9.62
CA ARG A 409 -6.54 -36.39 -9.08
C ARG A 409 -7.40 -37.25 -9.99
N ALA A 410 -7.17 -38.57 -9.99
CA ALA A 410 -8.01 -39.51 -10.72
C ALA A 410 -9.45 -39.48 -10.17
N ARG A 411 -10.43 -39.58 -11.05
CA ARG A 411 -11.87 -39.48 -10.71
C ARG A 411 -12.45 -40.81 -10.23
N SER A 412 -11.81 -41.93 -10.55
CA SER A 412 -12.39 -43.28 -10.39
C SER A 412 -11.56 -44.23 -9.50
N GLY A 413 -10.66 -43.70 -8.68
CA GLY A 413 -9.82 -44.51 -7.77
C GLY A 413 -8.75 -45.36 -8.48
N VAL A 414 -8.61 -45.20 -9.79
CA VAL A 414 -7.51 -45.73 -10.61
C VAL A 414 -6.31 -44.78 -10.60
N GLN A 415 -5.18 -45.19 -11.19
CA GLN A 415 -4.04 -44.30 -11.40
C GLN A 415 -4.40 -43.20 -12.41
N LEU A 416 -3.85 -42.00 -12.22
CA LEU A 416 -4.22 -40.86 -13.07
C LEU A 416 -3.82 -41.10 -14.53
N GLU A 417 -2.61 -41.60 -14.75
CA GLU A 417 -2.04 -41.95 -16.04
C GLU A 417 -2.87 -43.00 -16.80
N ASP A 418 -3.52 -43.95 -16.11
CA ASP A 418 -4.43 -44.92 -16.71
C ASP A 418 -5.74 -44.26 -17.17
N GLU A 419 -6.27 -43.31 -16.38
CA GLU A 419 -7.43 -42.49 -16.75
C GLU A 419 -7.12 -41.62 -17.96
N LEU A 420 -5.95 -40.98 -17.98
CA LEU A 420 -5.48 -40.17 -19.10
C LEU A 420 -5.27 -41.00 -20.37
N LEU A 421 -4.71 -42.21 -20.25
CA LEU A 421 -4.56 -43.15 -21.36
C LEU A 421 -5.93 -43.50 -21.96
N GLN A 422 -6.89 -43.86 -21.11
CA GLN A 422 -8.23 -44.20 -21.56
C GLN A 422 -8.93 -43.02 -22.21
N TRP A 423 -8.69 -41.79 -21.74
CA TRP A 423 -9.19 -40.58 -22.39
C TRP A 423 -8.67 -40.44 -23.82
N CYS A 424 -7.37 -40.64 -24.05
CA CYS A 424 -6.78 -40.60 -25.40
C CYS A 424 -7.47 -41.62 -26.32
N PHE A 425 -7.64 -42.86 -25.85
CA PHE A 425 -8.29 -43.92 -26.63
C PHE A 425 -9.73 -43.59 -26.98
N ASN A 426 -10.48 -43.04 -26.03
CA ASN A 426 -11.86 -42.63 -26.26
C ASN A 426 -11.94 -41.46 -27.26
N LYS A 427 -10.94 -40.59 -27.28
CA LYS A 427 -10.94 -39.38 -28.11
C LYS A 427 -10.56 -39.68 -29.56
N ASP A 428 -9.47 -40.42 -29.79
CA ASP A 428 -8.84 -40.60 -31.11
C ASP A 428 -8.40 -42.05 -31.41
N GLY A 429 -8.77 -43.03 -30.57
CA GLY A 429 -8.48 -44.46 -30.76
C GLY A 429 -7.20 -44.95 -30.08
N GLU A 430 -7.00 -46.27 -30.05
CA GLU A 430 -5.80 -46.90 -29.49
C GLU A 430 -4.54 -46.47 -30.27
N GLY A 431 -3.47 -46.16 -29.54
CA GLY A 431 -2.23 -45.62 -30.11
C GLY A 431 -2.19 -44.08 -30.20
N SER A 432 -3.28 -43.37 -29.89
CA SER A 432 -3.31 -41.90 -29.93
C SER A 432 -2.51 -41.20 -28.82
N GLN A 433 -2.08 -41.92 -27.78
CA GLN A 433 -1.31 -41.37 -26.65
C GLN A 433 0.11 -40.90 -27.02
N ILE A 434 0.59 -41.20 -28.23
CA ILE A 434 1.85 -40.67 -28.77
C ILE A 434 1.64 -39.45 -29.68
N ASN A 435 0.39 -39.08 -29.97
CA ASN A 435 0.05 -37.94 -30.83
C ASN A 435 -0.01 -36.66 -29.99
N HIS A 436 0.89 -35.71 -30.26
CA HIS A 436 0.96 -34.46 -29.50
C HIS A 436 -0.29 -33.57 -29.59
N ASN A 437 -1.08 -33.66 -30.66
CA ASN A 437 -2.37 -32.94 -30.75
C ASN A 437 -3.42 -33.58 -29.83
N THR A 438 -3.46 -34.91 -29.76
CA THR A 438 -4.32 -35.64 -28.81
C THR A 438 -3.92 -35.33 -27.37
N LEU A 439 -2.63 -35.32 -27.06
CA LEU A 439 -2.11 -34.95 -25.73
C LEU A 439 -2.42 -33.50 -25.35
N THR A 440 -2.30 -32.57 -26.29
CA THR A 440 -2.70 -31.17 -26.08
C THR A 440 -4.21 -31.07 -25.80
N SER A 441 -5.03 -31.81 -26.55
CA SER A 441 -6.48 -31.88 -26.34
C SER A 441 -6.83 -32.50 -24.98
N LEU A 442 -6.10 -33.53 -24.55
CA LEU A 442 -6.20 -34.13 -23.22
C LEU A 442 -5.94 -33.07 -22.15
N ILE A 443 -4.81 -32.35 -22.24
CA ILE A 443 -4.46 -31.30 -21.28
C ILE A 443 -5.57 -30.23 -21.19
N ASN A 444 -6.09 -29.81 -22.34
CA ASN A 444 -7.16 -28.82 -22.42
C ASN A 444 -8.49 -29.29 -21.82
N ALA A 445 -8.79 -30.60 -21.91
CA ALA A 445 -9.98 -31.22 -21.33
C ALA A 445 -9.93 -31.31 -19.80
N TYR A 446 -8.75 -31.22 -19.20
CA TYR A 446 -8.53 -31.19 -17.75
C TYR A 446 -8.33 -29.77 -17.21
N GLU A 447 -8.93 -28.77 -17.85
CA GLU A 447 -8.96 -27.36 -17.40
C GLU A 447 -7.60 -26.63 -17.37
N TYR A 448 -6.57 -27.22 -17.99
CA TYR A 448 -5.29 -26.56 -18.23
C TYR A 448 -5.23 -26.01 -19.66
N GLU A 449 -4.32 -25.07 -19.89
CA GLU A 449 -3.86 -24.70 -21.22
C GLU A 449 -2.64 -25.59 -21.56
N GLY A 450 -2.81 -26.47 -22.54
CA GLY A 450 -1.74 -27.29 -23.10
C GLY A 450 -1.05 -26.59 -24.25
N LEU A 451 0.25 -26.37 -24.15
CA LEU A 451 1.07 -25.75 -25.19
C LEU A 451 2.17 -26.72 -25.61
N PHE A 452 2.06 -27.25 -26.82
CA PHE A 452 3.12 -28.04 -27.44
C PHE A 452 3.82 -27.22 -28.52
N ASP A 453 5.15 -27.22 -28.47
CA ASP A 453 5.98 -26.71 -29.55
C ASP A 453 7.25 -27.56 -29.63
N THR A 454 7.87 -27.53 -30.80
CA THR A 454 9.13 -28.16 -31.15
C THR A 454 10.30 -27.17 -31.15
N LYS A 455 10.01 -25.89 -30.90
CA LYS A 455 10.97 -24.78 -30.97
C LYS A 455 11.15 -24.05 -29.64
N TRP A 456 10.87 -24.73 -28.51
CA TRP A 456 11.18 -24.16 -27.20
C TRP A 456 12.68 -24.03 -26.99
N THR A 457 13.07 -23.10 -26.13
CA THR A 457 14.44 -22.97 -25.63
C THR A 457 14.57 -23.59 -24.24
N PHE A 458 15.78 -23.98 -23.83
CA PHE A 458 16.08 -24.37 -22.46
C PHE A 458 15.82 -23.24 -21.46
N ARG A 459 15.88 -21.98 -21.90
CA ARG A 459 15.43 -20.85 -21.09
C ARG A 459 13.94 -20.99 -20.81
N ASP A 460 13.11 -21.23 -21.81
CA ASP A 460 11.65 -21.34 -21.62
C ASP A 460 11.31 -22.49 -20.66
N VAL A 461 12.00 -23.63 -20.78
CA VAL A 461 11.86 -24.75 -19.82
C VAL A 461 12.22 -24.32 -18.39
N ARG A 462 13.35 -23.63 -18.20
CA ARG A 462 13.72 -23.10 -16.88
C ARG A 462 12.72 -22.08 -16.35
N GLU A 463 12.16 -21.23 -17.21
CA GLU A 463 11.15 -20.24 -16.81
C GLU A 463 9.86 -20.91 -16.33
N GLU A 464 9.40 -21.99 -16.98
CA GLU A 464 8.28 -22.78 -16.46
C GLU A 464 8.59 -23.31 -15.06
N LEU A 465 9.78 -23.90 -14.87
CA LEU A 465 10.22 -24.45 -13.58
C LEU A 465 10.31 -23.39 -12.48
N ILE A 466 10.92 -22.22 -12.75
CA ILE A 466 10.99 -21.09 -11.80
C ILE A 466 9.58 -20.66 -11.38
N ASN A 467 8.63 -20.70 -12.31
CA ASN A 467 7.25 -20.32 -12.06
C ASN A 467 6.41 -21.46 -11.45
N ASN A 468 7.04 -22.50 -10.89
CA ASN A 468 6.40 -23.68 -10.30
C ASN A 468 5.51 -24.45 -11.29
N ARG A 469 5.98 -24.63 -12.53
CA ARG A 469 5.30 -25.43 -13.54
C ARG A 469 6.25 -26.52 -14.06
N PRO A 470 6.04 -27.79 -13.71
CA PRO A 470 6.84 -28.88 -14.26
C PRO A 470 6.57 -29.03 -15.76
N VAL A 471 7.57 -29.52 -16.48
CA VAL A 471 7.56 -29.59 -17.95
C VAL A 471 7.63 -31.03 -18.40
N VAL A 472 6.81 -31.37 -19.40
CA VAL A 472 6.92 -32.65 -20.09
C VAL A 472 7.91 -32.48 -21.24
N LEU A 473 9.09 -33.08 -21.10
CA LEU A 473 10.22 -32.94 -22.03
C LEU A 473 10.32 -34.17 -22.92
N CYS A 474 10.37 -33.96 -24.24
CA CYS A 474 10.40 -35.02 -25.24
C CYS A 474 11.80 -35.13 -25.84
N GLY A 475 12.25 -36.35 -26.17
CA GLY A 475 13.53 -36.53 -26.83
C GLY A 475 13.81 -37.96 -27.26
N MET A 476 14.93 -38.15 -27.94
CA MET A 476 15.50 -39.43 -28.38
C MET A 476 16.35 -40.08 -27.28
N PHE A 477 15.77 -40.25 -26.07
CA PHE A 477 16.45 -40.99 -24.99
C PHE A 477 16.57 -42.49 -25.31
N THR A 478 15.75 -42.98 -26.24
CA THR A 478 15.84 -44.30 -26.88
C THR A 478 15.83 -44.13 -28.41
N SER A 479 16.06 -45.21 -29.16
CA SER A 479 15.95 -45.20 -30.64
C SER A 479 14.55 -44.89 -31.16
N TYR A 480 13.51 -45.01 -30.32
CA TYR A 480 12.11 -44.76 -30.69
C TYR A 480 11.56 -43.46 -30.08
N GLY A 481 12.38 -42.71 -29.35
CA GLY A 481 11.92 -41.58 -28.54
C GLY A 481 11.54 -41.99 -27.11
N HIS A 482 11.42 -40.99 -26.24
CA HIS A 482 10.95 -41.12 -24.86
C HIS A 482 10.55 -39.75 -24.32
N ILE A 483 9.79 -39.74 -23.23
CA ILE A 483 9.33 -38.53 -22.56
C ILE A 483 9.59 -38.62 -21.07
N VAL A 484 10.15 -37.55 -20.52
CA VAL A 484 10.45 -37.40 -19.10
C VAL A 484 9.77 -36.15 -18.54
N THR A 485 9.60 -36.08 -17.22
CA THR A 485 9.10 -34.87 -16.56
C THR A 485 10.27 -34.10 -15.98
N ALA A 486 10.57 -32.91 -16.53
CA ALA A 486 11.49 -31.99 -15.87
C ALA A 486 10.80 -31.36 -14.66
N ILE A 487 11.45 -31.51 -13.50
CA ILE A 487 10.95 -31.06 -12.20
C ILE A 487 11.86 -30.01 -11.57
N GLY A 488 12.99 -29.70 -12.19
CA GLY A 488 13.95 -28.76 -11.64
C GLY A 488 15.17 -28.59 -12.53
N TYR A 489 16.10 -27.75 -12.10
CA TYR A 489 17.40 -27.58 -12.73
C TYR A 489 18.44 -27.18 -11.69
N THR A 490 19.71 -27.45 -12.01
CA THR A 490 20.90 -26.99 -11.31
C THR A 490 21.82 -26.28 -12.33
N PRO A 491 22.98 -25.73 -11.91
CA PRO A 491 24.00 -25.28 -12.85
C PRO A 491 24.52 -26.38 -13.79
N ASP A 492 24.34 -27.66 -13.45
CA ASP A 492 24.92 -28.81 -14.17
C ASP A 492 23.93 -29.49 -15.13
N GLY A 493 22.62 -29.38 -14.89
CA GLY A 493 21.62 -30.05 -15.71
C GLY A 493 20.17 -29.87 -15.23
N PHE A 494 19.26 -30.61 -15.86
CA PHE A 494 17.86 -30.70 -15.44
C PHE A 494 17.66 -31.84 -14.44
N ILE A 495 16.83 -31.60 -13.44
CA ILE A 495 16.33 -32.63 -12.54
C ILE A 495 15.06 -33.18 -13.16
N VAL A 496 14.99 -34.48 -13.40
CA VAL A 496 13.88 -35.14 -14.07
C VAL A 496 13.32 -36.30 -13.26
N ASN A 497 12.02 -36.54 -13.43
CA ASN A 497 11.38 -37.81 -13.16
C ASN A 497 11.24 -38.55 -14.51
N ASP A 498 11.98 -39.64 -14.68
CA ASP A 498 11.90 -40.50 -15.86
C ASP A 498 10.94 -41.68 -15.58
N PRO A 499 9.80 -41.79 -16.28
CA PRO A 499 8.80 -42.80 -15.98
C PRO A 499 9.26 -44.25 -16.25
N TRP A 500 10.33 -44.47 -17.02
CA TRP A 500 10.85 -45.80 -17.36
C TRP A 500 12.07 -46.21 -16.51
N GLY A 501 12.93 -45.25 -16.13
CA GLY A 501 14.13 -45.50 -15.34
C GLY A 501 15.28 -44.56 -15.72
N ASP A 502 16.51 -44.88 -15.34
CA ASP A 502 17.64 -44.00 -15.61
C ASP A 502 18.24 -44.18 -17.01
N ALA A 503 17.94 -43.23 -17.91
CA ALA A 503 18.45 -43.18 -19.26
C ALA A 503 19.99 -43.11 -19.36
N LEU A 504 20.69 -42.54 -18.36
CA LEU A 504 22.16 -42.49 -18.34
C LEU A 504 22.79 -43.86 -18.17
N THR A 505 22.05 -44.80 -17.60
CA THR A 505 22.48 -46.20 -17.42
C THR A 505 22.07 -47.11 -18.58
N GLY A 506 21.52 -46.53 -19.66
CA GLY A 506 20.82 -47.28 -20.69
C GLY A 506 19.61 -48.03 -20.14
N TYR A 507 18.97 -47.49 -19.10
CA TYR A 507 17.83 -48.08 -18.37
C TYR A 507 18.09 -49.43 -17.70
N SER A 508 19.35 -49.72 -17.36
CA SER A 508 19.66 -50.85 -16.48
C SER A 508 19.22 -50.59 -15.03
N ASN A 509 19.16 -49.32 -14.61
CA ASN A 509 18.50 -48.90 -13.37
C ASN A 509 17.06 -48.44 -13.67
N THR A 510 16.07 -48.99 -12.94
CA THR A 510 14.66 -48.66 -13.13
C THR A 510 14.12 -47.60 -12.18
N GLU A 511 14.94 -47.08 -11.26
CA GLU A 511 14.57 -45.93 -10.42
C GLU A 511 14.71 -44.64 -11.24
N GLY A 512 13.57 -43.99 -11.50
CA GLY A 512 13.49 -42.81 -12.35
C GLY A 512 13.30 -41.49 -11.61
N ARG A 513 13.22 -41.51 -10.28
CA ARG A 513 12.92 -40.32 -9.48
C ARG A 513 14.12 -39.39 -9.35
N LYS A 514 13.89 -38.08 -9.57
CA LYS A 514 14.84 -36.99 -9.28
C LYS A 514 16.25 -37.22 -9.85
N LEU A 515 16.33 -37.72 -11.08
CA LEU A 515 17.58 -37.94 -11.78
C LEU A 515 18.15 -36.60 -12.27
N LEU A 516 19.46 -36.42 -12.17
CA LEU A 516 20.14 -35.25 -12.75
C LEU A 516 20.66 -35.61 -14.15
N TYR A 517 20.03 -35.05 -15.18
CA TYR A 517 20.46 -35.19 -16.57
C TYR A 517 21.30 -33.99 -16.99
N PRO A 518 22.61 -34.16 -17.27
CA PRO A 518 23.50 -33.07 -17.63
C PRO A 518 23.04 -32.31 -18.87
N TYR A 519 23.29 -31.00 -18.96
CA TYR A 519 22.87 -30.21 -20.12
C TYR A 519 23.39 -30.76 -21.45
N GLY A 520 24.63 -31.24 -21.52
CA GLY A 520 25.17 -31.86 -22.74
C GLY A 520 24.53 -33.20 -23.10
N TYR A 521 23.94 -33.91 -22.13
CA TYR A 521 23.12 -35.09 -22.41
C TYR A 521 21.75 -34.66 -22.97
N ILE A 522 21.10 -33.71 -22.29
CA ILE A 522 19.78 -33.18 -22.69
C ILE A 522 19.84 -32.54 -24.08
N ASP A 523 20.83 -31.71 -24.39
CA ASP A 523 21.05 -31.11 -25.71
C ASP A 523 21.14 -32.16 -26.82
N ARG A 524 21.87 -33.24 -26.56
CA ARG A 524 22.01 -34.34 -27.53
C ARG A 524 20.71 -35.11 -27.76
N VAL A 525 19.93 -35.37 -26.71
CA VAL A 525 18.75 -36.25 -26.81
C VAL A 525 17.44 -35.50 -27.04
N CYS A 526 17.28 -34.30 -26.50
CA CYS A 526 16.08 -33.47 -26.65
C CYS A 526 16.18 -32.46 -27.79
N GLY A 527 17.36 -32.31 -28.40
CA GLY A 527 17.66 -31.32 -29.43
C GLY A 527 18.38 -30.08 -28.88
N PRO A 528 19.05 -29.32 -29.76
CA PRO A 528 19.74 -28.09 -29.36
C PRO A 528 18.76 -27.00 -28.91
N ASP A 529 19.29 -25.97 -28.25
CA ASP A 529 18.49 -24.83 -27.80
C ASP A 529 17.70 -24.19 -28.96
N GLY A 530 16.39 -23.98 -28.76
CA GLY A 530 15.48 -23.53 -29.82
C GLY A 530 14.92 -24.64 -30.71
N GLU A 531 15.26 -25.90 -30.46
CA GLU A 531 14.68 -27.09 -31.08
C GLU A 531 14.18 -28.11 -30.04
N VAL A 532 13.83 -27.63 -28.85
CA VAL A 532 13.37 -28.47 -27.74
C VAL A 532 11.88 -28.77 -27.88
N TRP A 533 11.54 -30.05 -27.91
CA TRP A 533 10.16 -30.52 -27.93
C TRP A 533 9.63 -30.63 -26.50
N ALA A 534 8.59 -29.88 -26.16
CA ALA A 534 8.01 -29.92 -24.83
C ALA A 534 6.53 -29.58 -24.80
N HIS A 535 5.81 -30.17 -23.85
CA HIS A 535 4.49 -29.70 -23.44
C HIS A 535 4.61 -28.85 -22.19
N PHE A 536 4.11 -27.62 -22.26
CA PHE A 536 3.86 -26.79 -21.10
C PHE A 536 2.39 -26.93 -20.68
N ILE A 537 2.18 -27.09 -19.37
CA ILE A 537 0.86 -27.26 -18.77
C ILE A 537 0.64 -26.08 -17.83
N ARG A 538 -0.23 -25.16 -18.25
CA ARG A 538 -0.51 -23.93 -17.50
C ARG A 538 -1.95 -23.94 -17.01
N ARG A 539 -2.23 -23.35 -15.85
CA ARG A 539 -3.63 -23.13 -15.44
C ARG A 539 -4.24 -22.08 -16.37
N LYS A 540 -5.49 -22.31 -16.81
CA LYS A 540 -6.25 -21.28 -17.53
C LYS A 540 -6.41 -20.06 -16.61
N SER A 541 -6.02 -18.89 -17.11
CA SER A 541 -6.07 -17.60 -16.42
C SER A 541 -7.48 -17.03 -16.32
#